data_AF-A0A4Q2QS47-F1
#
_entry.id   AF-A0A4Q2QS47-F1
#
_cell.length_a   1.000
_cell.length_b   1.000
_cell.length_c   1.000
_cell.angle_alpha   90.00
_cell.angle_beta   90.00
_cell.angle_gamma   90.00
#
_symmetry.space_group_name_H-M   'P 1'
#
loop_
_entity.id
_entity.type
_entity.pdbx_description
1 polymer ?
#
loop_
_entity_poly.entity_id
_entity_poly.type
_entity_poly.pdbx_seq_one_letter_code
_entity_poly.pdbx_strand_id
1 'polypeptide(L)'
;GEFSGEITGVTDGAGRHFRLVLTTQAQRAEEARQQAISGGTEPSAFPDTLPGYTEYGRDNGIRLSAVWLTHDPEYPENLPAAPLVRYGWTPRGELAVVYDRSGKQGRSFTYVDKYRGRRGGHRTTGRPEIRYRYAGAGGGKER
;
A
#
# COMPACT_ATOMS: atom_id res chain seq x y z
N GLY A 1 11.51 -16.95 -7.64
CA GLY A 1 10.24 -16.93 -6.89
C GLY A 1 9.38 -15.77 -7.38
N GLU A 2 8.13 -15.68 -6.95
CA GLU A 2 7.14 -14.67 -7.38
C GLU A 2 7.63 -13.21 -7.20
N PHE A 3 8.52 -12.96 -6.24
CA PHE A 3 9.12 -11.65 -5.93
C PHE A 3 10.59 -11.51 -6.35
N SER A 4 11.03 -12.26 -7.36
CA SER A 4 12.42 -12.20 -7.82
C SER A 4 12.77 -10.81 -8.34
N GLY A 5 13.86 -10.24 -7.83
CA GLY A 5 14.31 -8.88 -8.18
C GLY A 5 13.73 -7.78 -7.29
N GLU A 6 12.80 -8.11 -6.38
CA GLU A 6 12.24 -7.14 -5.43
C GLU A 6 13.04 -7.09 -4.13
N ILE A 7 13.07 -5.92 -3.50
CA ILE A 7 13.69 -5.74 -2.19
C ILE A 7 12.77 -6.35 -1.12
N THR A 8 13.25 -7.39 -0.44
CA THR A 8 12.50 -8.10 0.61
C THR A 8 13.09 -7.90 2.01
N GLY A 9 14.22 -7.22 2.11
CA GLY A 9 14.84 -6.87 3.38
C GLY A 9 15.74 -5.65 3.27
N VAL A 10 15.89 -4.94 4.38
CA VAL A 10 16.73 -3.73 4.50
C VAL A 10 17.48 -3.80 5.82
N THR A 11 18.73 -3.35 5.83
CA THR A 11 19.51 -3.10 7.05
C THR A 11 19.77 -1.61 7.14
N ASP A 12 19.49 -1.00 8.31
CA ASP A 12 19.80 0.41 8.53
C ASP A 12 21.23 0.63 9.07
N GLY A 13 21.62 1.89 9.24
CA GLY A 13 22.95 2.26 9.73
C GLY A 13 23.24 1.86 11.19
N ALA A 14 22.22 1.43 11.94
CA ALA A 14 22.37 0.90 13.30
C ALA A 14 22.48 -0.63 13.32
N GLY A 15 22.45 -1.29 12.15
CA GLY A 15 22.50 -2.75 12.05
C GLY A 15 21.16 -3.44 12.30
N ARG A 16 20.04 -2.69 12.35
CA ARG A 16 18.72 -3.31 12.50
C ARG A 16 18.27 -3.91 11.19
N HIS A 17 17.71 -5.13 11.24
CA HIS A 17 17.20 -5.81 10.04
C HIS A 17 15.69 -5.66 9.96
N PHE A 18 15.23 -5.28 8.77
CA PHE A 18 13.82 -5.14 8.45
C PHE A 18 13.44 -6.14 7.37
N ARG A 19 12.35 -6.88 7.59
CA ARG A 19 11.73 -7.72 6.57
C ARG A 19 10.56 -6.99 5.93
N LEU A 20 10.58 -6.90 4.61
CA LEU A 20 9.51 -6.32 3.78
C LEU A 20 8.64 -7.47 3.27
N VAL A 21 7.37 -7.50 3.67
CA VAL A 21 6.41 -8.47 3.18
C VAL A 21 5.76 -7.91 1.93
N LEU A 22 5.89 -8.63 0.82
CA LEU A 22 5.34 -8.24 -0.46
C LEU A 22 4.10 -9.09 -0.77
N THR A 23 3.19 -8.52 -1.56
CA THR A 23 2.00 -9.21 -2.06
C THR A 23 1.83 -8.94 -3.55
N THR A 24 1.39 -9.94 -4.30
CA THR A 24 0.92 -9.76 -5.67
C THR A 24 -0.53 -9.32 -5.70
N GLN A 25 -0.99 -8.85 -6.86
CA GLN A 25 -2.38 -8.48 -7.04
C GLN A 25 -3.31 -9.69 -6.88
N ALA A 26 -2.93 -10.85 -7.40
CA ALA A 26 -3.70 -12.09 -7.27
C ALA A 26 -3.86 -12.51 -5.80
N GLN A 27 -2.80 -12.42 -4.99
CA GLN A 27 -2.88 -12.68 -3.56
C GLN A 27 -3.85 -11.74 -2.84
N ARG A 28 -3.81 -10.44 -3.15
CA ARG A 28 -4.77 -9.46 -2.59
C ARG A 28 -6.20 -9.71 -3.04
N ALA A 29 -6.39 -10.13 -4.29
CA ALA A 29 -7.71 -10.48 -4.81
C ALA A 29 -8.30 -11.69 -4.07
N GLU A 30 -7.48 -12.72 -3.85
CA GLU A 30 -7.88 -13.90 -3.10
C GLU A 30 -8.21 -13.58 -1.64
N GLU A 31 -7.37 -12.79 -0.95
CA GLU A 31 -7.65 -12.35 0.42
C GLU A 31 -8.98 -11.58 0.50
N ALA A 32 -9.26 -10.70 -0.46
CA ALA A 32 -10.52 -9.95 -0.51
C ALA A 32 -11.73 -10.87 -0.71
N ARG A 33 -11.61 -11.94 -1.51
CA ARG A 33 -12.67 -12.96 -1.65
C ARG A 33 -12.90 -13.71 -0.34
N GLN A 34 -11.83 -14.14 0.32
CA GLN A 34 -11.92 -14.86 1.59
C GLN A 34 -12.58 -14.01 2.68
N GLN A 35 -12.24 -12.72 2.73
CA GLN A 35 -12.87 -11.77 3.65
C GLN A 35 -14.36 -11.55 3.33
N ALA A 36 -14.74 -11.46 2.05
CA ALA A 36 -16.14 -11.31 1.65
C ALA A 36 -16.97 -12.54 2.06
N ILE A 37 -16.44 -13.75 1.86
CA ILE A 37 -17.07 -15.02 2.27
C ILE A 37 -17.25 -15.04 3.79
N SER A 38 -16.20 -14.74 4.55
CA SER A 38 -16.25 -14.73 6.01
C SER A 38 -17.17 -13.63 6.57
N GLY A 39 -17.32 -12.52 5.85
CA GLY A 39 -18.14 -11.37 6.23
C GLY A 39 -19.58 -11.40 5.72
N GLY A 40 -19.99 -12.46 5.01
CA GLY A 40 -21.34 -12.57 4.42
C GLY A 40 -21.67 -11.43 3.46
N THR A 41 -20.66 -10.84 2.83
CA THR A 41 -20.81 -9.71 1.90
C THR A 41 -20.60 -10.22 0.47
N GLU A 42 -21.23 -9.56 -0.51
CA GLU A 42 -20.98 -9.81 -1.93
C GLU A 42 -19.47 -9.83 -2.24
N PRO A 43 -18.99 -10.73 -3.12
CA PRO A 43 -17.57 -10.83 -3.44
C PRO A 43 -17.03 -9.47 -3.90
N SER A 44 -16.06 -8.93 -3.15
CA SER A 44 -15.37 -7.70 -3.53
C SER A 44 -14.78 -7.86 -4.94
N ALA A 45 -15.07 -6.92 -5.85
CA ALA A 45 -14.52 -6.87 -7.21
C ALA A 45 -13.04 -6.43 -7.22
N PHE A 46 -12.21 -7.13 -6.43
CA PHE A 46 -10.77 -6.96 -6.41
C PHE A 46 -10.20 -7.77 -7.59
N PRO A 47 -9.64 -7.12 -8.62
CA PRO A 47 -9.24 -7.82 -9.84
C PRO A 47 -7.97 -8.64 -9.59
N ASP A 48 -7.82 -9.78 -10.26
CA ASP A 48 -6.61 -10.61 -10.17
C ASP A 48 -5.36 -9.94 -10.75
N THR A 49 -5.55 -9.04 -11.70
CA THR A 49 -4.46 -8.36 -12.42
C THR A 49 -4.65 -6.85 -12.40
N LEU A 50 -3.52 -6.14 -12.47
CA LEU A 50 -3.48 -4.71 -12.72
C LEU A 50 -3.00 -4.47 -14.16
N PRO A 51 -3.33 -3.33 -14.79
CA PRO A 51 -2.67 -2.89 -16.00
C PRO A 51 -1.15 -2.88 -15.79
N GLY A 52 -0.41 -3.43 -16.75
CA GLY A 52 1.06 -3.53 -16.65
C GLY A 52 1.79 -2.19 -16.71
N TYR A 53 1.07 -1.09 -16.98
CA TYR A 53 1.60 0.27 -17.04
C TYR A 53 0.64 1.26 -16.37
N THR A 54 1.23 2.25 -15.71
CA THR A 54 0.57 3.44 -15.18
C THR A 54 1.17 4.69 -15.84
N GLU A 55 0.63 5.87 -15.51
CA GLU A 55 1.25 7.15 -15.91
C GLU A 55 2.69 7.32 -15.36
N TYR A 56 3.09 6.51 -14.38
CA TYR A 56 4.41 6.53 -13.75
C TYR A 56 5.34 5.40 -14.22
N GLY A 57 4.95 4.66 -15.26
CA GLY A 57 5.74 3.58 -15.84
C GLY A 57 5.19 2.19 -15.55
N ARG A 58 6.02 1.17 -15.79
CA ARG A 58 5.65 -0.24 -15.65
C ARG A 58 5.28 -0.57 -14.20
N ASP A 59 4.17 -1.29 -14.03
CA ASP A 59 3.67 -1.75 -12.74
C ASP A 59 3.44 -3.26 -12.79
N ASN A 60 4.21 -4.02 -12.01
CA ASN A 60 4.09 -5.48 -11.94
C ASN A 60 3.04 -5.94 -10.91
N GLY A 61 2.31 -5.01 -10.29
CA GLY A 61 1.26 -5.33 -9.32
C GLY A 61 1.76 -5.81 -7.95
N ILE A 62 3.06 -5.76 -7.70
CA ILE A 62 3.66 -6.09 -6.41
C ILE A 62 3.53 -4.88 -5.49
N ARG A 63 3.14 -5.13 -4.23
CA ARG A 63 2.98 -4.09 -3.21
C ARG A 63 3.52 -4.55 -1.87
N LEU A 64 4.08 -3.62 -1.10
CA LEU A 64 4.43 -3.82 0.29
C LEU A 64 3.16 -3.96 1.13
N SER A 65 3.04 -5.03 1.92
CA SER A 65 1.91 -5.26 2.84
C SER A 65 2.29 -5.00 4.29
N ALA A 66 3.51 -5.31 4.70
CA ALA A 66 3.98 -5.09 6.07
C ALA A 66 5.50 -4.91 6.15
N VAL A 67 5.96 -4.23 7.20
CA VAL A 67 7.37 -4.18 7.59
C VAL A 67 7.55 -4.72 9.00
N TRP A 68 8.48 -5.65 9.16
CA TRP A 68 8.84 -6.24 10.44
C TRP A 68 10.25 -5.83 10.83
N LEU A 69 10.47 -5.56 12.11
CA LEU A 69 11.81 -5.54 12.70
C LEU A 69 12.15 -6.98 13.11
N THR A 70 13.19 -7.55 12.51
CA THR A 70 13.58 -8.96 12.72
C THR A 70 14.91 -9.11 13.43
N HIS A 71 15.68 -8.03 13.55
CA HIS A 71 16.91 -7.98 14.32
C HIS A 71 17.14 -6.56 14.83
N ASP A 72 17.48 -6.44 16.10
CA ASP A 72 17.87 -5.18 16.74
C ASP A 72 19.12 -5.43 17.60
N PRO A 73 20.30 -4.87 17.25
CA PRO A 73 21.51 -5.07 18.05
C PRO A 73 21.44 -4.44 19.45
N GLU A 74 20.65 -3.39 19.63
CA GLU A 74 20.51 -2.68 20.91
C GLU A 74 19.56 -3.43 21.84
N TYR A 75 18.50 -4.03 21.28
CA TYR A 75 17.47 -4.77 22.01
C TYR A 75 17.13 -6.14 21.38
N PRO A 76 18.08 -7.10 21.36
CA PRO A 76 17.93 -8.36 20.62
C PRO A 76 16.76 -9.22 21.11
N GLU A 77 16.44 -9.17 22.40
CA GLU A 77 15.38 -9.96 23.03
C GLU A 77 14.01 -9.25 23.07
N ASN A 78 13.91 -8.02 22.56
CA ASN A 78 12.70 -7.20 22.65
C ASN A 78 12.14 -6.83 21.26
N LEU A 79 12.09 -7.80 20.37
CA LEU A 79 11.50 -7.61 19.05
C LEU A 79 9.96 -7.55 19.15
N PRO A 80 9.30 -6.68 18.35
CA PRO A 80 7.86 -6.56 18.38
C PRO A 80 7.18 -7.81 17.82
N ALA A 81 6.15 -8.31 18.53
CA ALA A 81 5.33 -9.44 18.07
C ALA A 81 4.41 -9.12 16.88
N ALA A 82 4.30 -7.84 16.51
CA ALA A 82 3.48 -7.33 15.42
C ALA A 82 4.35 -6.52 14.45
N PRO A 83 3.95 -6.40 13.16
CA PRO A 83 4.68 -5.57 12.22
C PRO A 83 4.68 -4.10 12.67
N LEU A 84 5.76 -3.38 12.36
CA LEU A 84 5.89 -1.96 12.67
C LEU A 84 4.83 -1.13 11.93
N VAL A 85 4.49 -1.54 10.72
CA VAL A 85 3.52 -0.90 9.84
C VAL A 85 2.87 -1.94 8.93
N ARG A 86 1.58 -1.74 8.63
CA ARG A 86 0.86 -2.48 7.58
C ARG A 86 0.25 -1.52 6.56
N TYR A 87 0.17 -1.96 5.31
CA TYR A 87 -0.36 -1.17 4.20
C TYR A 87 -1.57 -1.87 3.61
N GLY A 88 -2.66 -1.12 3.42
CA GLY A 88 -3.84 -1.56 2.69
C GLY A 88 -3.92 -0.89 1.33
N TRP A 89 -4.37 -1.63 0.33
CA TRP A 89 -4.39 -1.19 -1.08
C TRP A 89 -5.82 -1.20 -1.63
N THR A 90 -6.13 -0.27 -2.52
CA THR A 90 -7.39 -0.27 -3.29
C THR A 90 -7.39 -1.43 -4.31
N PRO A 91 -8.55 -1.82 -4.84
CA PRO A 91 -8.63 -2.75 -5.99
C PRO A 91 -7.79 -2.30 -7.19
N ARG A 92 -7.56 -0.99 -7.33
CA ARG A 92 -6.71 -0.38 -8.35
C ARG A 92 -5.22 -0.34 -7.96
N GLY A 93 -4.82 -1.03 -6.90
CA GLY A 93 -3.43 -1.10 -6.45
C GLY A 93 -2.87 0.23 -5.96
N GLU A 94 -3.73 1.16 -5.53
CA GLU A 94 -3.34 2.44 -4.94
C GLU A 94 -3.28 2.32 -3.42
N LEU A 95 -2.39 3.06 -2.75
CA LEU A 95 -2.26 2.96 -1.30
C LEU A 95 -3.49 3.56 -0.63
N ALA A 96 -4.33 2.73 0.00
CA ALA A 96 -5.56 3.18 0.65
C ALA A 96 -5.31 3.65 2.09
N VAL A 97 -4.51 2.90 2.83
CA VAL A 97 -4.37 3.08 4.28
C VAL A 97 -3.02 2.57 4.78
N VAL A 98 -2.51 3.22 5.83
CA VAL A 98 -1.32 2.81 6.58
C VAL A 98 -1.74 2.63 8.03
N TYR A 99 -1.52 1.44 8.56
CA TYR A 99 -1.77 1.07 9.95
C TYR A 99 -0.46 1.11 10.73
N ASP A 100 -0.51 1.69 11.93
CA ASP A 100 0.60 1.64 12.88
C ASP A 100 0.73 0.25 13.55
N ARG A 101 1.74 0.10 14.41
CA ARG A 101 2.01 -1.15 15.15
C ARG A 101 0.83 -1.62 16.01
N SER A 102 -0.02 -0.71 16.50
CA SER A 102 -1.23 -1.06 17.27
C SER A 102 -2.39 -1.53 16.38
N GLY A 103 -2.23 -1.42 15.06
CA GLY A 103 -3.28 -1.70 14.08
C GLY A 103 -4.26 -0.54 13.87
N LYS A 104 -4.00 0.62 14.46
CA LYS A 104 -4.80 1.82 14.22
C LYS A 104 -4.40 2.46 12.90
N GLN A 105 -5.36 2.99 12.16
CA GLN A 105 -5.08 3.77 10.97
C GLN A 105 -4.27 5.01 11.37
N GLY A 106 -3.06 5.17 10.82
CA GLY A 106 -2.24 6.36 10.97
C GLY A 106 -2.46 7.35 9.83
N ARG A 107 -2.71 6.83 8.62
CA ARG A 107 -2.97 7.63 7.41
C ARG A 107 -3.91 6.91 6.46
N SER A 108 -4.79 7.67 5.80
CA SER A 108 -5.64 7.17 4.70
C SER A 108 -5.61 8.11 3.51
N PHE A 109 -5.90 7.56 2.33
CA PHE A 109 -5.83 8.27 1.06
C PHE A 109 -7.09 8.01 0.23
N THR A 110 -7.50 9.02 -0.52
CA THR A 110 -8.60 8.93 -1.49
C THR A 110 -8.09 9.33 -2.86
N TYR A 111 -8.69 8.75 -3.90
CA TYR A 111 -8.27 8.91 -5.29
C TYR A 111 -9.41 9.43 -6.15
N VAL A 112 -9.07 10.19 -7.19
CA VAL A 112 -10.01 10.70 -8.18
C VAL A 112 -10.36 9.58 -9.14
N ASP A 113 -11.63 9.21 -9.21
CA ASP A 113 -12.07 8.02 -9.94
C ASP A 113 -11.69 8.00 -11.43
N LYS A 114 -11.73 9.18 -12.08
CA LYS A 114 -11.38 9.33 -13.50
C LYS A 114 -9.91 9.04 -13.80
N TYR A 115 -9.01 9.23 -12.85
CA TYR A 115 -7.56 9.17 -13.06
C TYR A 115 -6.90 8.29 -12.00
N ARG A 116 -6.55 7.06 -12.40
CA ARG A 116 -5.80 6.14 -11.54
C ARG A 116 -4.48 6.77 -11.09
N GLY A 117 -4.15 6.63 -9.82
CA GLY A 117 -2.98 7.19 -9.18
C GLY A 117 -3.17 8.64 -8.71
N ARG A 118 -4.17 9.36 -9.23
CA ARG A 118 -4.40 10.76 -8.87
C ARG A 118 -5.09 10.87 -7.51
N ARG A 119 -4.34 11.31 -6.51
CA ARG A 119 -4.82 11.47 -5.13
C ARG A 119 -5.81 12.64 -5.02
N GLY A 120 -7.05 12.38 -4.61
CA GLY A 120 -8.04 13.40 -4.30
C GLY A 120 -7.86 14.01 -2.90
N GLY A 121 -7.29 13.25 -1.96
CA GLY A 121 -7.03 13.74 -0.62
C GLY A 121 -6.28 12.73 0.25
N HIS A 122 -5.94 13.17 1.45
CA HIS A 122 -5.45 12.28 2.49
C HIS A 122 -5.81 12.79 3.88
N ARG A 123 -5.85 11.86 4.84
CA ARG A 123 -6.07 12.14 6.26
C ARG A 123 -4.97 11.51 7.09
N THR A 124 -4.54 12.22 8.11
CA THR A 124 -3.64 11.72 9.14
C THR A 124 -4.35 11.76 10.48
N THR A 125 -4.13 10.77 11.32
CA THR A 125 -4.78 10.67 12.63
C THR A 125 -4.58 11.93 13.46
N GLY A 126 -5.67 12.45 14.01
CA GLY A 126 -5.67 13.70 14.79
C GLY A 126 -5.62 14.99 13.95
N ARG A 127 -5.70 14.91 12.61
CA ARG A 127 -5.72 16.09 11.73
C ARG A 127 -6.93 16.10 10.79
N PRO A 128 -7.42 17.29 10.40
CA PRO A 128 -8.40 17.43 9.33
C PRO A 128 -7.88 16.81 8.02
N GLU A 129 -8.82 16.40 7.17
CA GLU A 129 -8.51 15.89 5.83
C GLU A 129 -8.00 17.03 4.93
N ILE A 130 -6.93 16.74 4.17
CA ILE A 130 -6.41 17.63 3.14
C ILE A 130 -6.88 17.11 1.78
N ARG A 131 -7.54 17.98 1.01
CA ARG A 131 -8.04 17.68 -0.34
C ARG A 131 -7.25 18.43 -1.41
N TYR A 132 -6.99 17.75 -2.51
CA TYR A 132 -6.33 18.30 -3.68
C TYR A 132 -7.35 18.59 -4.77
N ARG A 133 -7.25 19.78 -5.37
CA ARG A 133 -7.94 20.11 -6.61
C ARG A 133 -6.89 20.32 -7.69
N TYR A 134 -7.02 19.57 -8.76
CA TYR A 134 -6.21 19.73 -9.95
C TYR A 134 -6.93 20.70 -10.87
N ALA A 135 -6.23 21.72 -11.38
CA ALA A 135 -6.74 22.47 -12.51
C ALA A 135 -6.98 21.48 -13.66
N GLY A 136 -8.10 21.62 -14.38
CA GLY A 136 -8.26 20.95 -15.66
C GLY A 136 -7.08 21.33 -16.55
N ALA A 137 -6.65 20.44 -17.44
CA ALA A 137 -5.72 20.81 -18.49
C ALA A 137 -6.39 21.93 -19.34
N GLY A 138 -6.19 23.18 -18.95
CA GLY A 138 -6.55 24.36 -19.72
C GLY A 138 -5.54 24.48 -20.84
N GLY A 139 -6.04 24.57 -22.07
CA GLY A 139 -5.24 24.50 -23.30
C GLY A 139 -4.27 25.66 -23.55
N GLY A 140 -3.45 25.46 -24.60
CA GLY A 140 -2.59 26.44 -25.28
C GLY A 140 -1.10 26.20 -25.02
N LYS A 141 -0.22 26.06 -26.02
CA LYS A 141 -0.21 26.72 -27.34
C LYS A 141 0.37 25.84 -28.46
N GLU A 142 -0.20 25.99 -29.66
CA GLU A 142 0.53 25.87 -30.93
C GLU A 142 1.81 26.72 -30.91
N ARG A 143 2.87 26.18 -31.51
CA ARG A 143 3.88 26.93 -32.25
C ARG A 143 4.17 26.19 -33.55
#